data_AF-A0A937CXC0-F1
#
_entry.id   AF-A0A937CXC0-F1
#
_cell.length_a   1.000
_cell.length_b   1.000
_cell.length_c   1.000
_cell.angle_alpha   90.00
_cell.angle_beta   90.00
_cell.angle_gamma   90.00
#
_symmetry.space_group_name_H-M   'P 1'
#
loop_
_entity.id
_entity.type
_entity.pdbx_description
1 polymer ?
#
loop_
_entity_poly.entity_id
_entity_poly.type
_entity_poly.pdbx_seq_one_letter_code
_entity_poly.pdbx_strand_id
1 'polypeptide(L)'
;MLYVSLSRAGALAETLFRNPQRLMVAISDIADRAATELACRRELRVVKLYGSGLPAVATDSAVSAGPCGPCGLWSDALWDHPDQPDGVAYQSRHNSNEICLALFERPDLTFDITSTRPLMVMLHEVSVLLDAYGKSLSPT
;
A
#
# COMPACT_ATOMS: atom_id res chain seq x y z
N MET A 1 1.11 -10.92 -6.22
CA MET A 1 0.61 -10.07 -5.12
C MET A 1 0.28 -8.67 -5.63
N LEU A 2 -0.79 -8.07 -5.10
CA LEU A 2 -1.24 -6.71 -5.42
C LEU A 2 -1.18 -5.84 -4.15
N TYR A 3 -0.52 -4.68 -4.22
CA TYR A 3 -0.49 -3.71 -3.11
C TYR A 3 -1.43 -2.56 -3.39
N VAL A 4 -2.36 -2.31 -2.46
CA VAL A 4 -3.34 -1.22 -2.54
C VAL A 4 -3.45 -0.50 -1.20
N SER A 5 -4.05 0.68 -1.21
CA SER A 5 -4.47 1.36 0.02
C SER A 5 -5.97 1.57 0.02
N LEU A 6 -6.56 1.59 1.21
CA LEU A 6 -7.98 1.92 1.39
C LEU A 6 -8.28 3.40 1.08
N SER A 7 -7.25 4.23 0.94
CA SER A 7 -7.38 5.60 0.49
C SER A 7 -6.44 5.89 -0.68
N ARG A 8 -6.85 6.85 -1.51
CA ARG A 8 -6.01 7.38 -2.58
C ARG A 8 -4.74 8.03 -2.03
N ALA A 9 -4.85 8.75 -0.91
CA ALA A 9 -3.70 9.41 -0.29
C ALA A 9 -2.64 8.40 0.19
N GLY A 10 -3.07 7.31 0.83
CA GLY A 10 -2.19 6.22 1.23
C GLY A 10 -1.51 5.55 0.05
N ALA A 11 -2.24 5.29 -1.04
CA ALA A 11 -1.66 4.69 -2.25
C ALA A 11 -0.60 5.60 -2.90
N LEU A 12 -0.87 6.91 -2.95
CA LEU A 12 0.08 7.89 -3.46
C LEU A 12 1.32 8.00 -2.56
N ALA A 13 1.14 8.04 -1.24
CA ALA A 13 2.24 8.12 -0.28
C ALA A 13 3.18 6.89 -0.38
N GLU A 14 2.63 5.68 -0.41
CA GLU A 14 3.38 4.42 -0.58
C GLU A 14 4.06 4.31 -1.95
N THR A 15 3.59 5.04 -2.95
CA THR A 15 4.18 5.04 -4.30
C THR A 15 5.30 6.08 -4.42
N LEU A 16 5.04 7.32 -3.98
CA LEU A 16 5.95 8.45 -4.18
C LEU A 16 7.03 8.55 -3.09
N PHE A 17 6.78 8.03 -1.88
CA PHE A 17 7.64 8.26 -0.72
C PHE A 17 8.44 7.04 -0.26
N ARG A 18 8.49 5.96 -1.06
CA ARG A 18 9.19 4.70 -0.75
C ARG A 18 10.58 4.88 -0.16
N ASN A 19 11.33 5.88 -0.64
CA ASN A 19 12.56 6.30 0.01
C ASN A 19 12.29 7.48 0.97
N PRO A 20 12.28 7.25 2.29
CA PRO A 20 12.00 8.31 3.26
C PRO A 20 13.07 9.40 3.28
N GLN A 21 14.32 9.09 2.91
CA GLN A 21 15.42 10.07 2.85
C GLN A 21 15.29 11.02 1.64
N ARG A 22 14.49 10.65 0.64
CA ARG A 22 14.29 11.49 -0.54
C ARG A 22 13.24 12.55 -0.24
N LEU A 23 13.70 13.80 -0.10
CA LEU A 23 12.85 14.98 0.13
C LEU A 23 12.20 15.53 -1.14
N MET A 24 12.70 15.14 -2.31
CA MET A 24 12.20 15.65 -3.61
C MET A 24 11.68 14.52 -4.50
N VAL A 25 10.46 14.68 -5.01
CA VAL A 25 9.86 13.79 -6.01
C VAL A 25 10.11 14.37 -7.40
N ALA A 26 10.68 13.58 -8.30
CA ALA A 26 10.90 14.05 -9.67
C ALA A 26 9.58 14.17 -10.42
N ILE A 27 9.44 15.15 -11.31
CA ILE A 27 8.22 15.27 -12.12
C ILE A 27 8.03 14.06 -13.04
N SER A 28 9.11 13.43 -13.51
CA SER A 28 9.07 12.16 -14.25
C SER A 28 8.50 11.02 -13.42
N ASP A 29 8.75 11.01 -12.11
CA ASP A 29 8.12 10.05 -11.20
C ASP A 29 6.58 10.24 -11.13
N ILE A 30 6.06 11.40 -11.51
CA ILE A 30 4.61 11.65 -11.55
C ILE A 30 4.06 11.40 -12.96
N ALA A 31 4.80 11.83 -13.99
CA ALA A 31 4.37 11.78 -15.38
C ALA A 31 3.98 10.38 -15.86
N ASP A 32 4.74 9.36 -15.45
CA ASP A 32 4.58 7.99 -15.94
C ASP A 32 3.62 7.14 -15.07
N ARG A 33 2.88 7.76 -14.15
CA ARG A 33 2.04 7.06 -13.17
C ARG A 33 0.58 7.48 -13.23
N ALA A 34 -0.30 6.56 -12.82
CA ALA A 34 -1.73 6.79 -12.65
C ALA A 34 -2.21 6.21 -11.32
N ALA A 35 -3.25 6.82 -10.74
CA ALA A 35 -3.99 6.25 -9.63
C ALA A 35 -5.20 5.50 -10.17
N THR A 36 -5.33 4.22 -9.79
CA THR A 36 -6.45 3.36 -10.17
C THR A 36 -7.24 2.97 -8.93
N GLU A 37 -8.56 3.14 -8.99
CA GLU A 37 -9.49 2.70 -7.97
C GLU A 37 -10.08 1.34 -8.36
N LEU A 38 -10.05 0.42 -7.40
CA LEU A 38 -10.46 -0.97 -7.57
C LEU A 38 -11.62 -1.26 -6.63
N ALA A 39 -12.68 -1.87 -7.15
CA ALA A 39 -13.79 -2.37 -6.36
C ALA A 39 -13.81 -3.90 -6.42
N CYS A 40 -13.80 -4.55 -5.25
CA CYS A 40 -14.05 -5.99 -5.16
C CYS A 40 -15.56 -6.23 -5.04
N ARG A 41 -16.06 -7.26 -5.71
CA ARG A 41 -17.49 -7.63 -5.67
C ARG A 41 -17.89 -8.37 -4.39
N ARG A 42 -16.91 -8.75 -3.55
CA ARG A 42 -17.12 -9.38 -2.26
C ARG A 42 -16.27 -8.73 -1.18
N GLU A 43 -16.66 -8.96 0.06
CA GLU A 43 -15.83 -8.60 1.21
C GLU A 43 -14.48 -9.32 1.15
N LEU A 44 -13.41 -8.60 1.47
CA LEU A 44 -12.05 -9.14 1.54
C LEU A 44 -11.77 -9.66 2.95
N ARG A 45 -11.28 -10.89 3.04
CA ARG A 45 -10.83 -11.52 4.28
C ARG A 45 -9.34 -11.30 4.42
N VAL A 46 -8.95 -10.30 5.20
CA VAL A 46 -7.53 -9.93 5.37
C VAL A 46 -7.06 -10.18 6.80
N VAL A 47 -5.82 -10.62 6.94
CA VAL A 47 -5.18 -10.75 8.25
C VAL A 47 -4.72 -9.37 8.71
N LYS A 48 -5.15 -8.97 9.90
CA LYS A 48 -4.81 -7.67 10.49
C LYS A 48 -3.43 -7.72 11.14
N LEU A 49 -2.47 -6.98 10.59
CA LEU A 49 -1.09 -6.88 11.09
C LEU A 49 -0.79 -5.57 11.82
N TYR A 50 -1.82 -4.90 12.34
CA TYR A 50 -1.72 -3.65 13.09
C TYR A 50 -2.58 -3.66 14.36
N GLY A 51 -2.26 -2.76 15.31
CA GLY A 51 -2.94 -2.68 16.61
C GLY A 51 -2.96 -4.02 17.35
N SER A 52 -4.14 -4.44 17.83
CA SER A 52 -4.35 -5.70 18.54
C SER A 52 -4.06 -6.98 17.71
N GLY A 53 -3.89 -6.86 16.40
CA GLY A 53 -3.50 -7.97 15.53
C GLY A 53 -1.99 -8.24 15.50
N LEU A 54 -1.16 -7.28 15.93
CA LEU A 54 0.31 -7.47 15.98
C LEU A 54 0.71 -8.62 16.91
N PRO A 55 0.27 -8.73 18.17
CA PRO A 55 0.78 -9.75 19.09
C PRO A 55 0.55 -11.20 18.63
N ALA A 56 -0.45 -11.44 17.78
CA ALA A 56 -0.74 -12.76 17.22
C ALA A 56 0.20 -13.17 16.06
N VAL A 57 0.84 -12.20 15.39
CA VAL A 57 1.76 -12.41 14.26
C VAL A 57 3.20 -11.99 14.58
N ALA A 58 3.39 -11.14 15.58
CA ALA A 58 4.66 -10.54 16.01
C ALA A 58 5.36 -11.32 17.12
N THR A 59 5.20 -12.64 17.18
CA THR A 59 6.18 -13.50 17.88
C THR A 59 7.56 -13.42 17.24
N ASP A 60 7.69 -12.82 16.05
CA ASP A 60 8.97 -12.36 15.49
C ASP A 60 8.82 -10.95 14.90
N SER A 61 9.57 -9.99 15.43
CA SER A 61 9.41 -8.52 15.29
C SER A 61 9.81 -7.94 13.93
N ALA A 62 9.80 -8.76 12.87
CA ALA A 62 10.30 -8.37 11.55
C ALA A 62 9.21 -8.01 10.52
N VAL A 63 7.94 -8.19 10.86
CA VAL A 63 6.81 -8.03 9.91
C VAL A 63 6.44 -6.57 9.66
N SER A 64 6.62 -5.67 10.64
CA SER A 64 6.19 -4.27 10.54
C SER A 64 7.28 -3.29 10.11
N ALA A 65 8.56 -3.60 10.32
CA ALA A 65 9.68 -2.68 10.06
C ALA A 65 10.99 -3.33 9.57
N GLY A 66 11.03 -4.66 9.41
CA GLY A 66 12.24 -5.40 9.06
C GLY A 66 12.54 -5.48 7.55
N PRO A 67 13.76 -5.89 7.16
CA PRO A 67 14.10 -6.23 5.77
C PRO A 67 13.12 -7.25 5.20
N CYS A 68 12.84 -7.20 3.89
CA CYS A 68 11.78 -7.98 3.23
C CYS A 68 11.90 -9.52 3.33
N GLY A 69 12.98 -10.08 3.89
CA GLY A 69 13.21 -11.53 4.01
C GLY A 69 12.15 -12.26 4.86
N PRO A 70 11.96 -11.89 6.13
CA PRO A 70 10.89 -12.44 6.98
C PRO A 70 9.46 -12.16 6.50
N CYS A 71 9.22 -11.13 5.68
CA CYS A 71 7.89 -10.89 5.10
C CYS A 71 7.50 -11.95 4.06
N GLY A 72 8.47 -12.58 3.39
CA GLY A 72 8.20 -13.66 2.43
C GLY A 72 7.64 -14.92 3.09
N LEU A 73 8.26 -15.37 4.19
CA LEU A 73 7.83 -16.58 4.91
C LEU A 73 6.41 -16.47 5.47
N TRP A 74 6.05 -15.30 6.01
CA TRP A 74 4.68 -15.04 6.47
C TRP A 74 3.70 -14.92 5.31
N SER A 75 4.13 -14.40 4.17
CA SER A 75 3.30 -14.33 2.97
C SER A 75 2.96 -15.74 2.47
N ASP A 76 3.94 -16.63 2.41
CA ASP A 76 3.74 -18.02 1.98
C ASP A 76 2.86 -18.79 2.98
N ALA A 77 3.14 -18.66 4.29
CA ALA A 77 2.34 -19.33 5.33
C ALA A 77 0.88 -18.87 5.36
N LEU A 78 0.63 -17.57 5.16
CA LEU A 78 -0.72 -17.03 5.10
C LEU A 78 -1.41 -17.35 3.77
N TRP A 79 -0.65 -17.45 2.68
CA TRP A 79 -1.16 -17.91 1.39
C TRP A 79 -1.68 -19.35 1.46
N ASP A 80 -0.94 -20.25 2.11
CA ASP A 80 -1.30 -21.68 2.28
C ASP A 80 -2.25 -21.96 3.46
N HIS A 81 -2.64 -20.94 4.22
CA HIS A 81 -3.46 -21.11 5.42
C HIS A 81 -4.86 -21.68 5.08
N PRO A 82 -5.40 -22.64 5.87
CA PRO A 82 -6.68 -23.30 5.59
C PRO A 82 -7.88 -22.34 5.53
N ASP A 83 -7.84 -21.24 6.29
CA ASP A 83 -8.88 -20.21 6.23
C ASP A 83 -8.86 -19.38 4.93
N GLN A 84 -7.83 -19.54 4.09
CA GLN A 84 -7.66 -18.88 2.79
C GLN A 84 -7.88 -17.36 2.85
N PRO A 85 -7.05 -16.61 3.59
CA PRO A 85 -7.13 -15.16 3.56
C PRO A 85 -6.80 -14.63 2.16
N ASP A 86 -7.40 -13.50 1.82
CA ASP A 86 -7.19 -12.75 0.56
C ASP A 86 -5.95 -11.87 0.61
N GLY A 87 -5.37 -11.65 1.79
CA GLY A 87 -4.20 -10.81 1.96
C GLY A 87 -3.94 -10.42 3.41
N VAL A 88 -3.08 -9.43 3.56
CA VAL A 88 -2.74 -8.82 4.84
C VAL A 88 -3.05 -7.33 4.82
N ALA A 89 -3.57 -6.83 5.94
CA ALA A 89 -3.80 -5.41 6.18
C ALA A 89 -2.75 -4.87 7.14
N TYR A 90 -2.10 -3.77 6.77
CA TYR A 90 -1.02 -3.14 7.54
C TYR A 90 -1.15 -1.61 7.53
N GLN A 91 -0.56 -0.95 8.53
CA GLN A 91 -0.49 0.51 8.54
C GLN A 91 0.60 0.99 7.57
N SER A 92 0.31 2.06 6.82
CA SER A 92 1.32 2.69 5.95
C SER A 92 2.55 3.09 6.76
N ARG A 93 3.72 2.90 6.16
CA ARG A 93 4.99 3.33 6.77
C ARG A 93 5.14 4.85 6.82
N HIS A 94 4.38 5.54 5.98
CA HIS A 94 4.44 6.99 5.84
C HIS A 94 3.41 7.67 6.75
N ASN A 95 2.23 7.07 6.95
CA ASN A 95 1.19 7.59 7.83
C ASN A 95 0.45 6.45 8.51
N SER A 96 0.57 6.33 9.83
CA SER A 96 -0.03 5.24 10.61
C SER A 96 -1.57 5.26 10.65
N ASN A 97 -2.19 6.36 10.21
CA ASN A 97 -3.65 6.42 10.05
C ASN A 97 -4.14 5.80 8.74
N GLU A 98 -3.25 5.53 7.79
CA GLU A 98 -3.59 4.92 6.51
C GLU A 98 -3.43 3.40 6.58
N ILE A 99 -4.44 2.67 6.09
CA ILE A 99 -4.39 1.22 5.97
C ILE A 99 -4.10 0.83 4.53
N CYS A 100 -3.11 -0.04 4.37
CA CYS A 100 -2.70 -0.65 3.13
C CYS A 100 -2.97 -2.15 3.17
N LEU A 101 -3.22 -2.73 2.00
CA LEU A 101 -3.44 -4.15 1.83
C LEU A 101 -2.37 -4.72 0.88
N ALA A 102 -1.80 -5.86 1.24
CA ALA A 102 -1.07 -6.71 0.31
C ALA A 102 -1.93 -7.93 0.03
N LEU A 103 -2.52 -7.96 -1.17
CA LEU A 103 -3.47 -8.97 -1.59
C LEU A 103 -2.77 -10.09 -2.35
N PHE A 104 -3.17 -11.29 -1.97
CA PHE A 104 -2.78 -12.56 -2.54
C PHE A 104 -3.47 -12.76 -3.90
N GLU A 105 -2.80 -13.45 -4.84
CA GLU A 105 -3.38 -13.69 -6.17
C GLU A 105 -4.35 -14.88 -6.15
N ARG A 106 -5.57 -14.69 -5.65
CA ARG A 106 -6.57 -15.76 -5.56
C ARG A 106 -7.40 -15.89 -6.85
N PRO A 107 -7.74 -17.11 -7.31
CA PRO A 107 -8.52 -17.31 -8.54
C PRO A 107 -9.91 -16.64 -8.52
N ASP A 108 -10.53 -16.52 -7.36
CA ASP A 108 -11.85 -15.93 -7.16
C ASP A 108 -11.80 -14.43 -6.80
N LEU A 109 -10.60 -13.85 -6.65
CA LEU A 109 -10.41 -12.46 -6.28
C LEU A 109 -10.31 -11.57 -7.52
N THR A 110 -11.45 -11.04 -7.94
CA THR A 110 -11.56 -10.15 -9.10
C THR A 110 -11.90 -8.72 -8.69
N PHE A 111 -11.33 -7.76 -9.41
CA PHE A 111 -11.59 -6.33 -9.21
C PHE A 111 -12.17 -5.69 -10.46
N ASP A 112 -13.19 -4.86 -10.26
CA ASP A 112 -13.64 -3.90 -11.26
C ASP A 112 -12.82 -2.62 -11.12
N ILE A 113 -12.34 -2.07 -12.24
CA ILE A 113 -11.72 -0.75 -12.28
C ILE A 113 -12.84 0.28 -12.32
N THR A 114 -12.96 1.08 -11.26
CA THR A 114 -13.98 2.14 -11.17
C THR A 114 -13.48 3.47 -11.75
N SER A 115 -12.17 3.71 -11.67
CA SER A 115 -11.53 4.93 -12.17
C SER A 115 -10.04 4.73 -12.36
N THR A 116 -9.48 5.32 -13.40
CA THR A 116 -8.03 5.48 -13.58
C THR A 116 -7.75 6.91 -13.97
N ARG A 117 -6.88 7.59 -13.22
CA ARG A 117 -6.52 8.99 -13.45
C ARG A 117 -4.99 9.15 -13.46
N PRO A 118 -4.40 9.66 -14.54
CA PRO A 118 -2.98 10.00 -14.57
C PRO A 118 -2.62 10.96 -13.43
N LEU A 119 -1.47 10.79 -12.78
CA LEU A 119 -1.11 11.69 -11.67
C LEU A 119 -0.90 13.13 -12.15
N MET A 120 -0.53 13.32 -13.41
CA MET A 120 -0.42 14.64 -14.04
C MET A 120 -1.74 15.41 -14.12
N VAL A 121 -2.90 14.75 -14.12
CA VAL A 121 -4.20 15.45 -14.05
C VAL A 121 -4.65 15.66 -12.60
N MET A 122 -3.90 15.13 -11.64
CA MET A 122 -4.17 15.19 -10.21
C MET A 122 -3.13 16.03 -9.46
N LEU A 123 -2.40 16.91 -10.14
CA LEU A 123 -1.27 17.64 -9.56
C LEU A 123 -1.63 18.43 -8.30
N HIS A 124 -2.87 18.92 -8.17
CA HIS A 124 -3.33 19.57 -6.95
C HIS A 124 -3.44 18.59 -5.76
N GLU A 125 -4.02 17.39 -5.98
CA GLU A 125 -4.08 16.34 -4.93
C GLU A 125 -2.66 15.89 -4.55
N VAL A 126 -1.78 15.76 -5.55
CA VAL A 126 -0.37 15.39 -5.37
C VAL A 126 0.39 16.48 -4.60
N SER A 127 0.16 17.76 -4.89
CA SER A 127 0.84 18.86 -4.19
C SER A 127 0.43 18.94 -2.73
N VAL A 128 -0.87 18.82 -2.42
CA VAL A 128 -1.36 18.78 -1.04
C VAL A 128 -0.72 17.63 -0.26
N LEU A 129 -0.56 16.47 -0.90
CA LEU A 129 0.12 15.34 -0.29
C LEU A 129 1.61 15.61 -0.07
N LEU A 130 2.31 16.19 -1.05
CA LEU A 130 3.71 16.56 -0.90
C LEU A 130 3.92 17.50 0.29
N ASP A 131 3.08 18.54 0.41
CA ASP A 131 3.12 19.50 1.51
C ASP A 131 2.88 18.82 2.87
N ALA A 132 1.88 17.93 2.96
CA ALA A 132 1.56 17.20 4.19
C ALA A 132 2.72 16.31 4.69
N TYR A 133 3.59 15.87 3.77
CA TYR A 133 4.76 15.05 4.08
C TYR A 133 6.08 15.83 4.07
N GLY A 134 6.03 17.16 3.93
CA GLY A 134 7.21 18.03 3.91
C GLY A 134 8.15 17.76 2.73
N LYS A 135 7.59 17.34 1.58
CA LYS A 135 8.34 17.03 0.36
C LYS A 135 8.04 18.03 -0.74
N SER A 136 8.96 18.15 -1.69
CA SER A 136 8.84 19.09 -2.81
C SER A 136 8.98 18.39 -4.16
N LEU A 137 8.56 19.05 -5.22
CA LEU A 137 8.89 18.63 -6.59
C LEU A 137 10.30 19.07 -6.95
N SER A 138 11.08 18.19 -7.56
CA SER A 138 12.29 18.60 -8.28
C SER A 138 11.95 18.83 -9.76
N PRO A 139 12.19 20.03 -10.31
CA PRO A 139 12.29 20.18 -11.76
C PRO A 139 13.43 19.29 -12.25
N THR A 140 13.26 18.74 -13.46
CA THR A 140 14.22 17.80 -14.05
C THR A 140 15.56 18.49 -14.32
#